data_AF-A0A502GG69-F1
#
_entry.id   AF-A0A502GG69-F1
#
_cell.length_a   1.000
_cell.length_b   1.000
_cell.length_c   1.000
_cell.angle_alpha   90.00
_cell.angle_beta   90.00
_cell.angle_gamma   90.00
#
_symmetry.space_group_name_H-M   'P 1'
#
loop_
_entity.id
_entity.type
_entity.pdbx_description
1 polymer ?
#
loop_
_entity_poly.entity_id
_entity_poly.type
_entity_poly.pdbx_seq_one_letter_code
_entity_poly.pdbx_strand_id
1 'polypeptide(L)' 'MWNEPYLETCCRSALHRLFLTRGGTRPAGLPDDACLRRLGGMGLAEEVSPGRFAMTEAGAARHASEVLRRPRSAA' A
#
# COMPACT_ATOMS: atom_id res chain seq x y z
N MET A 1 11.44 -2.22 19.49
CA MET A 1 10.53 -3.39 19.47
C MET A 1 9.12 -2.85 19.42
N TRP A 2 8.47 -2.86 18.25
CA TRP A 2 7.14 -2.30 18.07
C TRP A 2 6.11 -3.43 18.11
N ASN A 3 5.31 -3.44 19.18
CA ASN A 3 4.21 -4.38 19.38
C ASN A 3 3.10 -4.11 18.36
N GLU A 4 2.73 -5.16 17.62
CA GLU A 4 1.72 -5.20 16.56
C GLU A 4 0.30 -5.27 17.18
N PRO A 5 -0.43 -4.14 17.19
CA PRO A 5 -1.84 -4.17 16.78
C PRO A 5 -2.21 -3.03 15.80
N TYR A 6 -1.30 -2.10 15.51
CA TYR A 6 -1.55 -0.92 14.64
C TYR A 6 -1.32 -1.15 13.14
N LEU A 7 -1.21 -2.43 12.76
CA LEU A 7 -0.71 -2.83 11.45
C LEU A 7 -1.66 -2.45 10.32
N GLU A 8 -2.96 -2.48 10.59
CA GLU A 8 -4.03 -1.92 9.76
C GLU A 8 -3.80 -0.43 9.43
N THR A 9 -3.41 0.39 10.41
CA THR A 9 -3.31 1.85 10.22
C THR A 9 -2.02 2.25 9.50
N CYS A 10 -0.88 1.62 9.82
CA CYS A 10 0.37 1.91 9.13
C CYS A 10 0.40 1.37 7.70
N CYS A 11 -0.18 0.19 7.43
CA CYS A 11 -0.28 -0.35 6.08
C CYS A 11 -1.27 0.45 5.22
N ARG A 12 -2.40 0.91 5.77
CA ARG A 12 -3.30 1.86 5.07
C ARG A 12 -2.59 3.17 4.74
N SER A 13 -1.76 3.68 5.65
CA SER A 13 -0.96 4.88 5.40
C SER A 13 0.07 4.67 4.27
N ALA A 14 0.77 3.53 4.27
CA ALA A 14 1.71 3.17 3.21
C ALA A 14 0.99 3.00 1.86
N LEU A 15 -0.17 2.35 1.85
CA LEU A 15 -1.02 2.20 0.67
C LEU A 15 -1.51 3.56 0.14
N HIS A 16 -1.89 4.49 1.03
CA HIS A 16 -2.22 5.85 0.63
C HIS A 16 -1.03 6.59 0.01
N ARG A 17 0.18 6.43 0.56
CA ARG A 17 1.39 7.03 -0.02
C ARG A 17 1.74 6.45 -1.38
N LEU A 18 1.49 5.16 -1.62
CA LEU A 18 1.58 4.56 -2.96
C LEU A 18 0.55 5.18 -3.92
N PHE A 19 -0.70 5.36 -3.49
CA PHE A 19 -1.71 6.03 -4.32
C PHE A 19 -1.28 7.45 -4.74
N LEU A 20 -0.64 8.20 -3.83
CA LEU A 20 -0.16 9.55 -4.11
C LEU A 20 0.96 9.62 -5.16
N THR A 21 1.61 8.51 -5.52
CA THR A 21 2.61 8.50 -6.61
C THR A 21 1.97 8.59 -8.00
N ARG A 22 0.64 8.44 -8.11
CA ARG A 22 -0.12 8.53 -9.37
C ARG A 22 0.45 7.67 -10.50
N GLY A 23 0.76 6.41 -10.21
CA GLY A 23 1.35 5.47 -11.17
C GLY A 23 2.88 5.46 -11.19
N GLY A 24 3.53 6.33 -10.40
CA GLY A 24 4.95 6.23 -10.11
C GLY A 24 5.28 5.19 -9.05
N THR A 25 6.56 5.07 -8.70
CA THR A 25 7.06 4.13 -7.70
C THR A 25 7.51 4.82 -6.42
N ARG A 26 7.36 4.16 -5.28
CA ARG A 26 7.90 4.58 -3.99
C ARG A 26 9.22 3.85 -3.71
N PRO A 27 10.29 4.55 -3.30
CA PRO A 27 11.57 3.90 -3.01
C PRO A 27 11.55 3.13 -1.68
N ALA A 28 12.35 2.07 -1.61
CA ALA A 28 12.71 1.37 -0.38
C ALA A 28 13.54 2.23 0.57
N GLY A 29 13.68 1.77 1.81
CA GLY A 29 14.50 2.43 2.84
C GLY A 29 13.83 3.65 3.50
N LEU A 30 12.59 3.96 3.11
CA LEU A 30 11.75 4.91 3.83
C LEU A 30 11.18 4.26 5.11
N PRO A 31 10.67 5.05 6.07
CA PRO A 31 10.12 4.52 7.33
C PRO A 31 8.99 3.50 7.17
N ASP A 32 8.33 3.46 6.00
CA ASP A 32 7.28 2.50 5.65
C ASP A 32 7.76 1.30 4.83
N ASP A 33 9.06 1.06 4.66
CA ASP A 33 9.60 -0.07 3.88
C ASP A 33 9.01 -1.42 4.31
N ALA A 34 8.96 -1.68 5.62
CA ALA A 34 8.36 -2.90 6.16
C ALA A 34 6.87 -3.03 5.80
N CYS A 35 6.14 -1.91 5.72
CA CYS A 35 4.75 -1.91 5.28
C CYS A 35 4.64 -2.16 3.77
N LEU A 36 5.52 -1.59 2.95
CA LEU A 36 5.55 -1.82 1.50
C LEU A 36 5.82 -3.29 1.17
N ARG A 37 6.78 -3.92 1.84
CA ARG A 37 7.06 -5.35 1.69
C ARG A 37 5.88 -6.23 2.09
N ARG A 38 5.20 -5.88 3.19
CA ARG A 38 4.01 -6.59 3.65
C ARG A 38 2.83 -6.44 2.68
N LEU A 39 2.58 -5.23 2.19
CA LEU A 39 1.61 -4.99 1.11
C LEU A 39 1.97 -5.79 -0.15
N GLY A 40 3.27 -5.94 -0.44
CA GLY A 40 3.80 -6.84 -1.46
C GLY A 40 3.39 -8.29 -1.24
N GLY A 41 3.62 -8.82 -0.04
CA GLY A 41 3.17 -10.17 0.34
C GLY A 41 1.64 -10.37 0.28
N MET A 42 0.86 -9.30 0.34
CA MET A 42 -0.61 -9.30 0.19
C MET A 42 -1.09 -9.06 -1.25
N GLY A 43 -0.18 -8.83 -2.20
CA GLY A 43 -0.53 -8.49 -3.60
C GLY A 43 -1.12 -7.10 -3.80
N LEU A 44 -0.98 -6.19 -2.82
CA LEU A 44 -1.49 -4.81 -2.86
C LEU A 44 -0.46 -3.79 -3.36
N ALA A 45 0.80 -4.19 -3.35
CA ALA A 45 1.90 -3.46 -3.93
C ALA A 45 2.79 -4.46 -4.68
N GLU A 46 3.62 -3.98 -5.58
CA GLU A 46 4.59 -4.81 -6.30
C GLU A 46 5.93 -4.11 -6.37
N GLU A 47 7.02 -4.87 -6.23
CA GLU A 47 8.37 -4.34 -6.42
C GLU A 47 8.74 -4.42 -7.91
N VAL A 48 8.48 -3.34 -8.65
CA VAL A 48 8.67 -3.30 -10.13
C VAL A 48 10.14 -3.25 -10.55
N SER A 49 11.01 -2.80 -9.64
CA SER A 49 12.47 -2.89 -9.76
C SER A 49 13.08 -2.85 -8.35
N PRO A 50 14.35 -3.27 -8.16
CA PRO A 50 14.96 -3.35 -6.84
C PRO A 50 14.78 -2.06 -6.02
N GLY A 51 14.05 -2.17 -4.92
CA GLY A 51 13.70 -1.08 -4.03
C GLY A 51 12.76 -0.03 -4.62
N ARG A 52 11.88 -0.41 -5.56
CA ARG A 52 10.83 0.45 -6.13
C ARG A 52 9.49 -0.26 -6.11
N PHE A 53 8.58 0.27 -5.30
CA PHE A 53 7.24 -0.28 -5.10
C PHE A 53 6.19 0.51 -5.88
N ALA A 54 5.35 -0.18 -6.65
CA ALA A 54 4.16 0.38 -7.29
C ALA A 54 2.89 -0.16 -6.63
N MET A 55 1.78 0.56 -6.80
CA MET A 55 0.45 0.10 -6.40
C MET A 55 -0.09 -0.88 -7.45
N THR A 56 -0.62 -2.02 -7.01
CA THR A 56 -1.35 -2.94 -7.90
C THR A 56 -2.82 -2.52 -8.02
N GLU A 57 -3.54 -3.09 -8.99
CA GLU A 57 -5.00 -2.93 -9.11
C GLU A 57 -5.74 -3.36 -7.84
N ALA A 58 -5.32 -4.47 -7.21
CA ALA A 58 -5.87 -4.92 -5.93
C ALA A 58 -5.60 -3.91 -4.81
N GLY A 59 -4.40 -3.30 -4.81
CA GLY A 59 -4.04 -2.19 -3.92
C GLY A 59 -4.94 -0.97 -4.12
N ALA A 60 -5.22 -0.59 -5.36
CA ALA A 60 -6.10 0.50 -5.70
C ALA A 60 -7.55 0.25 -5.25
N ALA A 61 -8.07 -0.96 -5.48
CA ALA A 61 -9.41 -1.36 -5.02
C ALA A 61 -9.53 -1.33 -3.50
N ARG A 62 -8.54 -1.87 -2.79
CA ARG A 62 -8.49 -1.84 -1.31
C ARG A 62 -8.38 -0.41 -0.79
N HIS A 63 -7.53 0.42 -1.40
CA HIS A 63 -7.40 1.83 -1.06
C HIS A 63 -8.72 2.58 -1.22
N ALA A 64 -9.42 2.37 -2.33
CA ALA A 64 -10.72 3.00 -2.56
C ALA A 64 -11.75 2.65 -1.47
N SER A 65 -11.78 1.38 -1.04
CA SER A 65 -12.69 0.90 0.00
C SER A 65 -12.31 1.40 1.40
N GLU A 66 -11.04 1.29 1.78
CA GLU A 66 -10.59 1.47 3.17
C GLU A 66 -10.11 2.89 3.49
N VAL A 67 -9.57 3.60 2.49
CA VAL A 67 -8.97 4.94 2.67
C VAL A 67 -9.91 6.01 2.15
N LEU A 68 -10.41 5.87 0.91
CA LEU A 68 -11.36 6.84 0.35
C LEU A 68 -12.81 6.60 0.80
N ARG A 69 -13.10 5.45 1.43
CA ARG A 69 -14.44 5.02 1.83
C ARG A 69 -15.46 5.09 0.69
N ARG A 70 -15.01 4.85 -0.54
CA ARG A 70 -15.90 4.74 -1.70
C ARG A 70 -16.69 3.44 -1.56
N PRO A 71 -18.03 3.47 -1.73
CA PRO A 71 -18.78 2.23 -1.80
C PRO A 71 -18.22 1.38 -2.93
N ARG A 72 -17.99 0.09 -2.67
CA ARG A 72 -17.73 -0.87 -3.75
C ARG A 72 -18.92 -0.76 -4.70
N SER A 73 -18.70 -0.29 -5.92
CA SER A 73 -19.71 -0.36 -6.96
C SER A 73 -20.09 -1.84 -7.09
N ALA A 74 -21.34 -2.16 -6.74
CA ALA A 74 -21.90 -3.48 -6.97
C ALA A 74 -21.94 -3.68 -8.49
N ALA A 75 -21.22 -4.70 -8.96
CA ALA A 75 -21.40 -5.25 -10.30
C ALA A 75 -22.63 -6.15 -10.30
#